data_AF-A0A3P3QTP3-F1
#
_entry.id   AF-A0A3P3QTP3-F1
#
_cell.length_a   1.000
_cell.length_b   1.000
_cell.length_c   1.000
_cell.angle_alpha   90.00
_cell.angle_beta   90.00
_cell.angle_gamma   90.00
#
_symmetry.space_group_name_H-M   'P 1'
#
loop_
_entity.id
_entity.type
_entity.pdbx_description
1 polymer ?
#
loop_
_entity_poly.entity_id
_entity_poly.type
_entity_poly.pdbx_seq_one_letter_code
_entity_poly.pdbx_strand_id
1 'polypeptide(L)'
;MKKTSHLLILLIFSILLVACGSSGHNMEDTKPEITSENSSDEKNIAVASSKSVEETSSQTESPYPIKNYVAIDKDNYSVTVDSMGWDNVSNLAYLNITLENKTTDKTYIFNTEDSFINGLQVHIPMFESAQAGSKSQVVWYLDPLNKSITVKDITDIEALLHVYEFDGKESHEIDTETIHIYPYGQDNITTYVYEPKDTDQVLIDNEYCTIILVGSDMNNVNYALKLYIVNKTDETMNISTGENYIDGKKIKNPPYFPQIRPQKSTFETINWLVSTIKDQGIDPSDISNISFYVDVYASGHLNDEHFFKETISFTP
;
A
#
# COMPACT_ATOMS: atom_id res chain seq x y z
N MET A 1 21.78 -10.12 34.07
CA MET A 1 20.58 -10.94 33.87
C MET A 1 19.64 -10.20 32.93
N LYS A 2 19.71 -10.51 31.63
CA LYS A 2 18.83 -9.93 30.61
C LYS A 2 17.54 -10.75 30.58
N LYS A 3 16.39 -10.12 30.76
CA LYS A 3 15.07 -10.72 30.53
C LYS A 3 14.61 -10.26 29.15
N THR A 4 14.56 -11.17 28.19
CA THR A 4 13.89 -10.95 26.91
C THR A 4 12.41 -11.23 27.10
N SER A 5 11.58 -10.25 26.78
CA SER A 5 10.13 -10.40 26.70
C SER A 5 9.79 -10.73 25.25
N HIS A 6 9.48 -12.00 24.97
CA HIS A 6 8.93 -12.41 23.68
C HIS A 6 7.44 -12.05 23.64
N LEU A 7 7.07 -11.16 22.73
CA LEU A 7 5.69 -10.83 22.41
C LEU A 7 5.16 -11.88 21.42
N LEU A 8 4.19 -12.68 21.84
CA LEU A 8 3.56 -13.74 21.06
C LEU A 8 2.30 -13.15 20.38
N ILE A 9 2.30 -12.97 19.06
CA ILE A 9 1.10 -12.55 18.31
C ILE A 9 0.39 -13.83 17.82
N LEU A 10 -0.74 -14.15 18.47
CA LEU A 10 -1.65 -15.22 18.06
C LEU A 10 -2.64 -14.67 17.03
N LEU A 11 -2.50 -15.09 15.77
CA LEU A 11 -3.46 -14.77 14.70
C LEU A 11 -4.58 -15.82 14.70
N ILE A 12 -5.78 -15.43 15.13
CA ILE A 12 -6.98 -16.28 15.12
C ILE A 12 -7.60 -16.20 13.72
N PHE A 13 -7.44 -17.25 12.90
CA PHE A 13 -8.23 -17.43 11.68
C PHE A 13 -9.57 -18.10 12.02
N SER A 14 -10.65 -17.33 11.92
CA SER A 14 -12.02 -17.82 12.00
C SER A 14 -12.38 -18.57 10.71
N ILE A 15 -12.60 -19.87 10.84
CA ILE A 15 -13.09 -20.75 9.76
C ILE A 15 -14.62 -20.58 9.66
N LEU A 16 -15.10 -20.04 8.54
CA LEU A 16 -16.52 -20.12 8.17
C LEU A 16 -16.77 -21.46 7.45
N LEU A 17 -17.13 -22.49 8.21
CA LEU A 17 -17.77 -23.68 7.67
C LEU A 17 -19.28 -23.41 7.54
N VAL A 18 -19.73 -23.17 6.32
CA VAL A 18 -21.17 -23.23 5.99
C VAL A 18 -21.57 -24.71 5.93
N ALA A 19 -22.24 -25.16 7.00
CA ALA A 19 -22.97 -26.41 7.00
C ALA A 19 -24.32 -26.21 6.30
N CYS A 20 -24.47 -26.73 5.07
CA CYS A 20 -25.80 -26.94 4.51
C CYS A 20 -26.37 -28.25 5.06
N GLY A 21 -27.18 -28.11 6.12
CA GLY A 21 -28.01 -29.16 6.66
C GLY A 21 -29.21 -29.47 5.75
N SER A 22 -29.49 -30.76 5.66
CA SER A 22 -30.56 -31.45 4.93
C SER A 22 -31.96 -31.25 5.54
N SER A 23 -32.98 -31.13 4.66
CA SER A 23 -34.37 -31.62 4.80
C SER A 23 -35.13 -31.25 3.52
N GLY A 24 -35.87 -32.05 2.76
CA GLY A 24 -36.51 -33.36 2.99
C GLY A 24 -38.01 -33.24 2.59
N HIS A 25 -38.45 -34.05 1.59
CA HIS A 25 -39.84 -34.34 1.14
C HIS A 25 -40.61 -33.26 0.33
N ASN A 26 -41.43 -33.51 -0.71
CA ASN A 26 -41.98 -34.71 -1.36
C ASN A 26 -42.59 -34.38 -2.76
N MET A 27 -42.55 -35.37 -3.68
CA MET A 27 -43.46 -35.83 -4.78
C MET A 27 -44.48 -34.83 -5.42
N GLU A 28 -44.74 -34.81 -6.74
CA GLU A 28 -45.34 -35.90 -7.56
C GLU A 28 -45.32 -35.58 -9.09
N ASP A 29 -45.05 -36.63 -9.89
CA ASP A 29 -45.41 -37.03 -11.28
C ASP A 29 -45.47 -36.04 -12.48
N THR A 30 -44.86 -36.32 -13.65
CA THR A 30 -45.32 -37.34 -14.64
C THR A 30 -44.25 -37.64 -15.74
N LYS A 31 -44.09 -38.93 -16.10
CA LYS A 31 -43.30 -39.59 -17.19
C LYS A 31 -43.86 -39.28 -18.63
N PRO A 32 -43.32 -39.75 -19.81
CA PRO A 32 -42.51 -40.96 -20.12
C PRO A 32 -41.18 -40.70 -20.88
N GLU A 33 -40.07 -41.38 -20.59
CA GLU A 33 -39.61 -42.71 -21.05
C GLU A 33 -39.21 -42.81 -22.54
N ILE A 34 -37.89 -42.87 -22.82
CA ILE A 34 -37.26 -43.86 -23.72
C ILE A 34 -35.87 -44.23 -23.14
N THR A 35 -35.64 -45.54 -23.03
CA THR A 35 -34.52 -46.28 -22.44
C THR A 35 -33.34 -46.50 -23.39
N SER A 36 -32.10 -46.47 -22.88
CA SER A 36 -31.11 -47.55 -23.03
C SER A 36 -29.85 -47.28 -22.19
N GLU A 37 -29.52 -48.27 -21.36
CA GLU A 37 -28.32 -48.42 -20.51
C GLU A 37 -27.07 -48.69 -21.39
N ASN A 38 -25.79 -48.52 -21.00
CA ASN A 38 -25.13 -48.81 -19.73
C ASN A 38 -23.67 -48.28 -19.72
N SER A 39 -23.11 -48.19 -18.49
CA SER A 39 -21.68 -48.32 -18.08
C SER A 39 -20.77 -47.08 -17.92
N SER A 40 -20.65 -46.71 -16.62
CA SER A 40 -19.44 -46.36 -15.85
C SER A 40 -18.56 -45.19 -16.29
N ASP A 41 -18.83 -44.02 -15.69
CA ASP A 41 -17.89 -42.92 -15.47
C ASP A 41 -16.89 -43.27 -14.36
N GLU A 42 -15.59 -43.29 -14.70
CA GLU A 42 -14.49 -43.07 -13.75
C GLU A 42 -13.70 -41.86 -14.27
N LYS A 43 -14.17 -40.66 -13.96
CA LYS A 43 -13.55 -39.41 -14.42
C LYS A 43 -12.66 -38.83 -13.33
N ASN A 44 -11.35 -39.09 -13.49
CA ASN A 44 -10.28 -38.30 -12.89
C ASN A 44 -10.52 -36.80 -13.13
N ILE A 45 -10.70 -36.02 -12.07
CA ILE A 45 -10.60 -34.55 -12.12
C ILE A 45 -9.13 -34.19 -11.95
N ALA A 46 -8.40 -34.21 -13.07
CA ALA A 46 -7.22 -33.40 -13.23
C ALA A 46 -7.71 -31.95 -13.39
N VAL A 47 -7.39 -31.07 -12.43
CA VAL A 47 -7.59 -29.63 -12.57
C VAL A 47 -6.56 -29.16 -13.60
N ALA A 48 -7.03 -28.94 -14.82
CA ALA A 48 -6.25 -28.51 -15.95
C ALA A 48 -5.70 -27.09 -15.72
N SER A 49 -4.38 -26.99 -15.80
CA SER A 49 -3.64 -25.79 -16.06
C SER A 49 -3.96 -25.23 -17.46
N SER A 50 -3.66 -23.94 -17.63
CA SER A 50 -3.55 -23.16 -18.86
C SER A 50 -4.85 -22.73 -19.57
N LYS A 51 -5.18 -21.45 -19.39
CA LYS A 51 -5.58 -20.59 -20.51
C LYS A 51 -4.48 -19.56 -20.71
N SER A 52 -3.67 -19.80 -21.74
CA SER A 52 -2.86 -18.81 -22.42
C SER A 52 -3.77 -17.69 -22.92
N VAL A 53 -3.59 -16.49 -22.37
CA VAL A 53 -4.17 -15.28 -22.96
C VAL A 53 -3.25 -14.87 -24.11
N GLU A 54 -3.80 -14.86 -25.32
CA GLU A 54 -3.13 -14.36 -26.51
C GLU A 54 -2.70 -12.90 -26.31
N GLU A 55 -1.40 -12.68 -26.47
CA GLU A 55 -0.79 -11.36 -26.54
C GLU A 55 -1.38 -10.57 -27.72
N THR A 56 -2.19 -9.58 -27.41
CA THR A 56 -2.39 -8.46 -28.34
C THR A 56 -1.36 -7.38 -28.00
N SER A 57 -0.12 -7.63 -28.42
CA SER A 57 0.98 -6.67 -28.32
C SER A 57 0.71 -5.47 -29.22
N SER A 58 0.07 -4.44 -28.66
CA SER A 58 0.31 -3.05 -29.08
C SER A 58 1.41 -2.50 -28.18
N GLN A 59 2.66 -2.87 -28.47
CA GLN A 59 3.82 -2.26 -27.82
C GLN A 59 3.91 -0.79 -28.27
N THR A 60 3.23 0.08 -27.53
CA THR A 60 3.71 1.45 -27.34
C THR A 60 5.08 1.32 -26.70
N GLU A 61 6.14 1.84 -27.32
CA GLU A 61 7.49 1.84 -26.72
C GLU A 61 7.40 2.42 -25.30
N SER A 62 7.98 1.72 -24.33
CA SER A 62 7.98 2.20 -22.94
C SER A 62 8.63 3.59 -22.90
N PRO A 63 8.05 4.56 -22.17
CA PRO A 63 8.64 5.88 -22.03
C PRO A 63 9.96 5.87 -21.23
N TYR A 64 10.29 4.75 -20.57
CA TYR A 64 11.47 4.62 -19.72
C TYR A 64 12.57 3.81 -20.40
N PRO A 65 13.84 4.25 -20.36
CA PRO A 65 14.95 3.57 -21.02
C PRO A 65 15.54 2.40 -20.20
N ILE A 66 14.88 1.96 -19.13
CA ILE A 66 15.32 0.82 -18.32
C ILE A 66 15.39 -0.44 -19.18
N LYS A 67 16.57 -1.07 -19.15
CA LYS A 67 16.81 -2.43 -19.67
C LYS A 67 17.11 -3.35 -18.49
N ASN A 68 16.91 -4.65 -18.67
CA ASN A 68 17.18 -5.67 -17.65
C ASN A 68 18.54 -5.47 -16.96
N TYR A 69 18.54 -5.37 -15.62
CA TYR A 69 19.74 -5.37 -14.78
C TYR A 69 19.47 -5.96 -13.40
N VAL A 70 20.51 -6.51 -12.77
CA VAL A 70 20.43 -7.06 -11.41
C VAL A 70 20.67 -5.93 -10.41
N ALA A 71 19.66 -5.63 -9.58
CA ALA A 71 19.72 -4.59 -8.56
C ALA A 71 20.32 -5.11 -7.25
N ILE A 72 20.03 -6.35 -6.89
CA ILE A 72 20.63 -7.05 -5.73
C ILE A 72 21.10 -8.42 -6.19
N ASP A 73 22.36 -8.75 -5.92
CA ASP A 73 22.94 -10.07 -6.19
C ASP A 73 23.63 -10.61 -4.94
N LYS A 74 22.94 -11.50 -4.21
CA LYS A 74 23.44 -12.17 -3.01
C LYS A 74 23.62 -13.66 -3.28
N ASP A 75 24.30 -14.36 -2.37
CA ASP A 75 24.53 -15.80 -2.52
C ASP A 75 23.22 -16.61 -2.51
N ASN A 76 22.24 -16.19 -1.71
CA ASN A 76 20.99 -16.90 -1.46
C ASN A 76 19.77 -16.33 -2.21
N TYR A 77 19.83 -15.10 -2.70
CA TYR A 77 18.76 -14.51 -3.52
C TYR A 77 19.28 -13.43 -4.47
N SER A 78 18.44 -13.01 -5.41
CA SER A 78 18.69 -11.80 -6.22
C SER A 78 17.39 -11.10 -6.61
N VAL A 79 17.50 -9.80 -6.87
CA VAL A 79 16.43 -8.96 -7.38
C VAL A 79 16.89 -8.37 -8.70
N THR A 80 16.12 -8.63 -9.76
CA THR A 80 16.38 -8.14 -11.12
C THR A 80 15.27 -7.20 -11.53
N VAL A 81 15.63 -6.00 -11.98
CA VAL A 81 14.69 -5.08 -12.61
C VAL A 81 14.68 -5.40 -14.10
N ASP A 82 13.59 -5.98 -14.59
CA ASP A 82 13.51 -6.46 -15.97
C ASP A 82 13.19 -5.33 -16.94
N SER A 83 12.23 -4.49 -16.57
CA SER A 83 11.78 -3.33 -17.35
C SER A 83 10.91 -2.41 -16.51
N MET A 84 10.68 -1.22 -17.04
CA MET A 84 9.70 -0.28 -16.52
C MET A 84 8.74 0.10 -17.63
N GLY A 85 7.49 0.36 -17.29
CA GLY A 85 6.45 0.72 -18.24
C GLY A 85 5.44 1.71 -17.66
N TRP A 86 4.47 2.06 -18.51
CA TRP A 86 3.34 2.88 -18.15
C TRP A 86 2.05 2.15 -18.53
N ASP A 87 1.14 2.00 -17.59
CA ASP A 87 -0.20 1.48 -17.85
C ASP A 87 -1.14 2.65 -18.11
N ASN A 88 -1.63 2.74 -19.35
CA ASN A 88 -2.56 3.79 -19.77
C ASN A 88 -3.97 3.64 -19.15
N VAL A 89 -4.33 2.46 -18.67
CA VAL A 89 -5.66 2.21 -18.06
C VAL A 89 -5.69 2.71 -16.62
N SER A 90 -4.72 2.29 -15.80
CA SER A 90 -4.59 2.78 -14.42
C SER A 90 -3.95 4.17 -14.35
N ASN A 91 -3.28 4.61 -15.42
CA ASN A 91 -2.49 5.84 -15.46
C ASN A 91 -1.38 5.83 -14.40
N LEU A 92 -0.69 4.69 -14.28
CA LEU A 92 0.40 4.46 -13.34
C LEU A 92 1.65 3.92 -14.04
N ALA A 93 2.81 4.25 -13.49
CA ALA A 93 4.05 3.57 -13.85
C ALA A 93 4.11 2.20 -13.17
N TYR A 94 4.84 1.27 -13.77
CA TYR A 94 5.10 -0.03 -13.15
C TYR A 94 6.50 -0.53 -13.46
N LEU A 95 7.02 -1.38 -12.58
CA LEU A 95 8.24 -2.13 -12.79
C LEU A 95 7.91 -3.62 -12.94
N ASN A 96 8.50 -4.27 -13.93
CA ASN A 96 8.58 -5.73 -13.96
C ASN A 96 9.86 -6.14 -13.22
N ILE A 97 9.72 -6.94 -12.17
CA ILE A 97 10.82 -7.39 -11.33
C ILE A 97 10.82 -8.92 -11.28
N THR A 98 12.00 -9.51 -11.35
CA THR A 98 12.24 -10.92 -11.08
C THR A 98 12.95 -11.08 -9.74
N LEU A 99 12.31 -11.82 -8.84
CA LEU A 99 12.83 -12.22 -7.53
C LEU A 99 13.29 -13.67 -7.63
N GLU A 100 14.56 -13.93 -7.38
CA GLU A 100 15.13 -15.28 -7.47
C GLU A 100 15.56 -15.76 -6.09
N ASN A 101 15.05 -16.92 -5.68
CA ASN A 101 15.51 -17.65 -4.51
C ASN A 101 16.50 -18.72 -4.96
N LYS A 102 17.77 -18.54 -4.59
CA LYS A 102 18.89 -19.41 -5.01
C LYS A 102 19.12 -20.58 -4.05
N THR A 103 18.36 -20.67 -2.96
CA THR A 103 18.44 -21.80 -2.02
C THR A 103 17.79 -23.06 -2.59
N THR A 104 18.07 -24.22 -2.01
CA THR A 104 17.57 -25.52 -2.51
C THR A 104 16.44 -26.11 -1.67
N ASP A 105 16.16 -25.54 -0.50
CA ASP A 105 15.27 -26.13 0.51
C ASP A 105 14.41 -25.11 1.27
N LYS A 106 14.58 -23.81 1.03
CA LYS A 106 13.86 -22.74 1.75
C LYS A 106 12.89 -22.00 0.83
N THR A 107 11.78 -21.54 1.39
CA THR A 107 10.88 -20.60 0.72
C THR A 107 11.17 -19.21 1.25
N TYR A 108 11.40 -18.25 0.35
CA TYR A 108 11.64 -16.86 0.72
C TYR A 108 10.40 -16.02 0.42
N ILE A 109 10.17 -15.03 1.27
CA ILE A 109 9.15 -14.00 1.11
C ILE A 109 9.88 -12.66 1.00
N PHE A 110 9.54 -11.89 -0.02
CA PHE A 110 10.06 -10.56 -0.28
C PHE A 110 8.97 -9.56 0.01
N ASN A 111 9.26 -8.58 0.87
CA ASN A 111 8.34 -7.52 1.24
C ASN A 111 9.01 -6.16 1.06
N THR A 112 8.33 -5.16 0.49
CA THR A 112 8.83 -3.78 0.52
C THR A 112 8.09 -2.93 1.54
N GLU A 113 8.87 -2.14 2.27
CA GLU A 113 8.42 -1.05 3.12
C GLU A 113 9.13 0.25 2.70
N ASP A 114 8.73 1.38 3.29
CA ASP A 114 9.36 2.70 3.09
C ASP A 114 9.71 3.00 1.64
N SER A 115 8.70 3.10 0.78
CA SER A 115 8.92 3.37 -0.63
C SER A 115 8.93 4.87 -0.90
N PHE A 116 9.78 5.29 -1.84
CA PHE A 116 9.91 6.67 -2.28
C PHE A 116 10.00 6.77 -3.79
N ILE A 117 9.42 7.84 -4.33
CA ILE A 117 9.62 8.30 -5.69
C ILE A 117 10.25 9.68 -5.61
N ASN A 118 11.49 9.84 -6.09
CA ASN A 118 12.26 11.07 -5.99
C ASN A 118 12.31 11.64 -4.55
N GLY A 119 12.37 10.78 -3.54
CA GLY A 119 12.31 11.19 -2.13
C GLY A 119 10.93 11.59 -1.59
N LEU A 120 9.87 11.62 -2.40
CA LEU A 120 8.50 11.64 -1.89
C LEU A 120 8.15 10.24 -1.38
N GLN A 121 7.81 10.13 -0.11
CA GLN A 121 7.35 8.90 0.50
C GLN A 121 5.96 8.54 -0.04
N VAL A 122 5.81 7.27 -0.39
CA VAL A 122 4.66 6.71 -1.09
C VAL A 122 4.40 5.29 -0.56
N HIS A 123 3.16 4.85 -0.57
CA HIS A 123 2.82 3.50 -0.10
C HIS A 123 2.75 2.53 -1.29
N ILE A 124 3.87 1.86 -1.56
CA ILE A 124 4.00 0.97 -2.72
C ILE A 124 4.41 -0.44 -2.27
N PRO A 125 3.48 -1.20 -1.64
CA PRO A 125 3.81 -2.51 -1.12
C PRO A 125 4.06 -3.50 -2.24
N MET A 126 5.11 -4.28 -2.10
CA MET A 126 5.39 -5.50 -2.84
C MET A 126 5.42 -6.63 -1.81
N PHE A 127 4.65 -7.69 -2.04
CA PHE A 127 4.70 -8.89 -1.21
C PHE A 127 4.64 -10.11 -2.13
N GLU A 128 5.72 -10.87 -2.20
CA GLU A 128 5.82 -12.01 -3.12
C GLU A 128 6.66 -13.13 -2.50
N SER A 129 6.35 -14.38 -2.86
CA SER A 129 7.10 -15.55 -2.39
C SER A 129 7.80 -16.26 -3.54
N ALA A 130 9.01 -16.77 -3.29
CA ALA A 130 9.72 -17.64 -4.21
C ALA A 130 10.10 -18.94 -3.50
N GLN A 131 9.66 -20.06 -4.05
CA GLN A 131 10.08 -21.40 -3.60
C GLN A 131 11.57 -21.60 -3.83
N ALA A 132 12.16 -22.59 -3.17
CA ALA A 132 13.55 -22.96 -3.36
C ALA A 132 13.89 -23.17 -4.85
N GLY A 133 14.99 -22.57 -5.30
CA GLY A 133 15.53 -22.68 -6.65
C GLY A 133 14.63 -22.06 -7.73
N SER A 134 13.64 -21.27 -7.35
CA SER A 134 12.65 -20.70 -8.27
C SER A 134 12.77 -19.18 -8.40
N LYS A 135 12.15 -18.68 -9.47
CA LYS A 135 12.00 -17.26 -9.77
C LYS A 135 10.52 -16.90 -9.71
N SER A 136 10.22 -15.75 -9.11
CA SER A 136 8.90 -15.15 -9.11
C SER A 136 8.96 -13.82 -9.85
N GLN A 137 7.99 -13.58 -10.73
CA GLN A 137 7.86 -12.33 -11.47
C GLN A 137 6.75 -11.49 -10.84
N VAL A 138 7.03 -10.23 -10.59
CA VAL A 138 6.09 -9.28 -10.00
C VAL A 138 5.98 -8.03 -10.86
N VAL A 139 4.75 -7.56 -11.03
CA VAL A 139 4.45 -6.24 -11.59
C VAL A 139 4.22 -5.30 -10.42
N TRP A 140 5.19 -4.44 -10.15
CA TRP A 140 5.16 -3.51 -9.04
C TRP A 140 4.69 -2.13 -9.53
N TYR A 141 3.42 -1.81 -9.27
CA TYR A 141 2.80 -0.55 -9.68
C TYR A 141 3.19 0.58 -8.73
N LEU A 142 3.64 1.69 -9.30
CA LEU A 142 4.09 2.86 -8.59
C LEU A 142 2.94 3.87 -8.49
N ASP A 143 2.20 3.84 -7.38
CA ASP A 143 1.12 4.80 -7.11
C ASP A 143 1.58 5.85 -6.08
N PRO A 144 1.84 7.10 -6.51
CA PRO A 144 2.25 8.14 -5.58
C PRO A 144 1.11 8.70 -4.71
N LEU A 145 -0.14 8.19 -4.83
CA LEU A 145 -1.38 8.71 -4.24
C LEU A 145 -1.77 10.13 -4.69
N ASN A 146 -0.80 10.94 -5.12
CA ASN A 146 -1.00 12.24 -5.72
C ASN A 146 -0.94 12.16 -7.26
N LYS A 147 -2.08 12.49 -7.88
CA LYS A 147 -2.25 12.58 -9.34
C LYS A 147 -1.38 13.65 -10.02
N SER A 148 -0.61 14.45 -9.28
CA SER A 148 0.28 15.48 -9.82
C SER A 148 1.67 15.00 -10.20
N ILE A 149 2.08 13.78 -9.81
CA ILE A 149 3.32 13.18 -10.33
C ILE A 149 3.02 12.60 -11.71
N THR A 150 3.73 13.08 -12.72
CA THR A 150 3.54 12.64 -14.11
C THR A 150 4.63 11.65 -14.54
N VAL A 151 4.35 10.89 -15.60
CA VAL A 151 5.22 9.85 -16.20
C VAL A 151 6.69 10.26 -16.32
N LYS A 152 6.98 11.53 -16.60
CA LYS A 152 8.34 11.99 -16.93
C LYS A 152 9.19 12.33 -15.72
N ASP A 153 8.59 12.34 -14.54
CA ASP A 153 9.26 12.85 -13.35
C ASP A 153 9.96 11.74 -12.57
N ILE A 154 9.69 10.46 -12.80
CA ILE A 154 10.24 9.37 -11.99
C ILE A 154 11.71 9.12 -12.36
N THR A 155 12.62 9.64 -11.53
CA THR A 155 14.08 9.57 -11.73
C THR A 155 14.80 8.70 -10.71
N ASP A 156 14.18 8.49 -9.56
CA ASP A 156 14.64 7.62 -8.48
C ASP A 156 13.45 6.93 -7.84
N ILE A 157 13.57 5.62 -7.65
CA ILE A 157 12.63 4.80 -6.89
C ILE A 157 13.45 4.09 -5.83
N GLU A 158 13.13 4.38 -4.58
CA GLU A 158 13.80 3.83 -3.40
C GLU A 158 12.80 2.98 -2.62
N ALA A 159 13.20 1.81 -2.13
CA ALA A 159 12.39 1.05 -1.17
C ALA A 159 13.26 0.18 -0.27
N LEU A 160 12.78 -0.06 0.95
CA LEU A 160 13.38 -1.01 1.88
C LEU A 160 12.82 -2.40 1.61
N LEU A 161 13.64 -3.30 1.08
CA LEU A 161 13.31 -4.70 0.86
C LEU A 161 13.65 -5.51 2.11
N HIS A 162 12.64 -6.15 2.68
CA HIS A 162 12.77 -7.16 3.70
C HIS A 162 12.68 -8.55 3.07
N VAL A 163 13.60 -9.43 3.43
CA VAL A 163 13.60 -10.83 2.99
C VAL A 163 13.40 -11.73 4.19
N TYR A 164 12.38 -12.58 4.13
CA TYR A 164 12.05 -13.54 5.17
C TYR A 164 12.25 -14.96 4.67
N GLU A 165 12.77 -15.84 5.52
CA GLU A 165 12.64 -17.28 5.36
C GLU A 165 11.32 -17.74 5.96
N PHE A 166 10.55 -18.54 5.22
CA PHE A 166 9.34 -19.20 5.71
C PHE A 166 9.58 -20.69 5.90
N ASP A 167 9.36 -21.17 7.12
CA ASP A 167 9.59 -22.58 7.49
C ASP A 167 8.34 -23.48 7.34
N GLY A 168 7.24 -22.93 6.82
CA GLY A 168 5.94 -23.59 6.75
C GLY A 168 4.96 -23.19 7.87
N LYS A 169 5.43 -22.46 8.89
CA LYS A 169 4.62 -21.98 10.03
C LYS A 169 4.82 -20.50 10.28
N GLU A 170 6.07 -20.07 10.38
CA GLU A 170 6.45 -18.71 10.70
C GLU A 170 7.44 -18.17 9.67
N SER A 171 7.46 -16.84 9.55
CA SER A 171 8.45 -16.11 8.77
C SER A 171 9.47 -15.47 9.70
N HIS A 172 10.75 -15.59 9.35
CA HIS A 172 11.84 -14.96 10.07
C HIS A 172 12.63 -14.08 9.11
N GLU A 173 12.82 -12.81 9.48
CA GLU A 173 13.62 -11.89 8.68
C GLU A 173 15.07 -12.35 8.66
N ILE A 174 15.62 -12.49 7.46
CA ILE A 174 17.00 -12.96 7.24
C ILE A 174 17.88 -11.87 6.63
N ASP A 175 17.28 -10.88 5.97
CA ASP A 175 18.01 -9.78 5.36
C ASP A 175 17.13 -8.55 5.18
N THR A 176 17.77 -7.39 5.06
CA THR A 176 17.11 -6.12 4.75
C THR A 176 18.04 -5.28 3.89
N GLU A 177 17.56 -4.84 2.74
CA GLU A 177 18.34 -4.10 1.75
C GLU A 177 17.57 -2.89 1.24
N THR A 178 18.28 -1.81 0.93
CA THR A 178 17.68 -0.68 0.22
C THR A 178 17.86 -0.89 -1.28
N ILE A 179 16.76 -0.95 -2.01
CA ILE A 179 16.76 -0.97 -3.48
C ILE A 179 16.69 0.46 -3.98
N HIS A 180 17.59 0.83 -4.89
CA HIS A 180 17.45 2.01 -5.74
C HIS A 180 17.31 1.62 -7.20
N ILE A 181 16.34 2.24 -7.88
CA ILE A 181 16.10 2.07 -9.32
C ILE A 181 16.13 3.45 -9.95
N TYR A 182 17.02 3.64 -10.92
CA TYR A 182 17.21 4.92 -11.61
C TYR A 182 16.77 4.82 -13.07
N PRO A 183 15.53 5.20 -13.42
CA PRO A 183 15.03 5.03 -14.78
C PRO A 183 15.86 5.71 -15.86
N TYR A 184 16.50 6.83 -15.52
CA TYR A 184 17.36 7.60 -16.42
C TYR A 184 18.84 7.58 -16.01
N GLY A 185 19.24 6.66 -15.13
CA GLY A 185 20.59 6.58 -14.58
C GLY A 185 20.82 7.49 -13.37
N GLN A 186 21.78 7.11 -12.53
CA GLN A 186 22.03 7.70 -11.21
C GLN A 186 22.43 9.19 -11.25
N ASP A 187 23.00 9.66 -12.35
CA ASP A 187 23.39 11.07 -12.50
C ASP A 187 22.20 12.00 -12.81
N ASN A 188 21.01 11.45 -13.10
CA ASN A 188 19.81 12.19 -13.50
C ASN A 188 18.72 12.20 -12.42
N ILE A 189 19.09 12.00 -11.15
CA ILE A 189 18.13 12.02 -10.04
C ILE A 189 17.61 13.43 -9.75
N THR A 190 16.34 13.50 -9.39
CA THR A 190 15.67 14.70 -8.92
C THR A 190 15.02 14.43 -7.57
N THR A 191 14.77 15.49 -6.81
CA THR A 191 14.00 15.43 -5.57
C THR A 191 12.64 16.06 -5.80
N TYR A 192 11.59 15.38 -5.38
CA TYR A 192 10.25 15.94 -5.40
C TYR A 192 10.17 17.13 -4.45
N VAL A 193 9.73 18.27 -4.98
CA VAL A 193 9.42 19.47 -4.20
C VAL A 193 7.99 19.86 -4.51
N TYR A 194 7.16 19.93 -3.48
CA TYR A 194 5.80 20.41 -3.64
C TYR A 194 5.79 21.93 -3.77
N GLU A 195 5.15 22.43 -4.82
CA GLU A 195 4.90 23.84 -5.04
C GLU A 195 3.45 24.16 -4.64
N PRO A 196 3.21 24.87 -3.53
CA PRO A 196 1.86 25.20 -3.08
C PRO A 196 1.08 26.02 -4.11
N LYS A 197 -0.21 25.73 -4.24
CA LYS A 197 -1.15 26.44 -5.11
C LYS A 197 -1.88 27.53 -4.32
N ASP A 198 -2.48 28.50 -5.03
CA ASP A 198 -3.31 29.55 -4.41
C ASP A 198 -4.50 29.01 -3.62
N THR A 199 -4.96 27.79 -3.94
CA THR A 199 -6.07 27.10 -3.24
C THR A 199 -5.61 26.34 -2.00
N ASP A 200 -4.31 26.15 -1.83
CA ASP A 200 -3.77 25.39 -0.70
C ASP A 200 -3.78 26.26 0.56
N GLN A 201 -3.94 25.60 1.71
CA GLN A 201 -3.90 26.27 3.00
C GLN A 201 -2.80 25.66 3.86
N VAL A 202 -1.81 26.46 4.27
CA VAL A 202 -0.83 26.05 5.27
C VAL A 202 -1.54 25.95 6.63
N LEU A 203 -1.60 24.73 7.16
CA LEU A 203 -2.22 24.46 8.46
C LEU A 203 -1.20 24.57 9.59
N ILE A 204 0.00 24.03 9.36
CA ILE A 204 1.12 24.02 10.31
C ILE A 204 2.39 24.29 9.52
N ASP A 205 3.23 25.20 10.01
CA ASP A 205 4.59 25.40 9.51
C ASP A 205 5.48 25.85 10.66
N ASN A 206 6.22 24.91 11.25
CA ASN A 206 7.11 25.15 12.38
C ASN A 206 8.50 24.54 12.11
N GLU A 207 9.37 24.50 13.13
CA GLU A 207 10.72 23.95 12.98
C GLU A 207 10.77 22.43 12.75
N TYR A 208 9.71 21.70 13.11
CA TYR A 208 9.65 20.23 13.02
C TYR A 208 8.96 19.73 11.76
N CYS A 209 7.87 20.37 11.33
CA CYS A 209 7.13 19.94 10.14
C CYS A 209 6.42 21.07 9.41
N THR A 210 5.93 20.74 8.20
CA THR A 210 4.93 21.52 7.47
C THR A 210 3.75 20.60 7.15
N ILE A 211 2.52 21.06 7.37
CA ILE A 211 1.28 20.40 6.98
C ILE A 211 0.45 21.38 6.16
N ILE A 212 0.16 21.02 4.91
CA ILE A 212 -0.60 21.83 3.96
C ILE A 212 -1.86 21.08 3.57
N LEU A 213 -3.02 21.74 3.69
CA LEU A 213 -4.25 21.29 3.05
C LEU A 213 -4.16 21.57 1.55
N VAL A 214 -4.12 20.52 0.74
CA VAL A 214 -4.02 20.60 -0.72
C VAL A 214 -5.37 20.36 -1.41
N GLY A 215 -6.40 20.09 -0.64
CA GLY A 215 -7.79 20.02 -1.09
C GLY A 215 -8.66 19.09 -0.26
N SER A 216 -9.93 19.07 -0.62
CA SER A 216 -10.95 18.20 -0.04
C SER A 216 -11.78 17.57 -1.16
N ASP A 217 -12.32 16.38 -0.91
CA ASP A 217 -13.17 15.68 -1.86
C ASP A 217 -14.17 14.79 -1.15
N MET A 218 -15.32 14.58 -1.79
CA MET A 218 -16.39 13.78 -1.24
C MET A 218 -16.92 12.80 -2.29
N ASN A 219 -17.12 11.56 -1.87
CA ASN A 219 -17.94 10.60 -2.59
C ASN A 219 -19.12 10.14 -1.71
N ASN A 220 -19.90 9.16 -2.17
CA ASN A 220 -21.08 8.71 -1.42
C ASN A 220 -20.76 8.06 -0.06
N VAL A 221 -19.50 7.68 0.17
CA VAL A 221 -19.02 6.94 1.34
C VAL A 221 -18.16 7.83 2.24
N ASN A 222 -17.20 8.56 1.67
CA ASN A 222 -16.17 9.29 2.40
C ASN A 222 -16.17 10.77 2.05
N TYR A 223 -15.96 11.59 3.07
CA TYR A 223 -15.42 12.94 2.95
C TYR A 223 -13.93 12.88 3.28
N ALA A 224 -13.10 13.34 2.37
CA ALA A 224 -11.65 13.22 2.38
C ALA A 224 -11.00 14.61 2.44
N LEU A 225 -10.01 14.78 3.32
CA LEU A 225 -9.05 15.88 3.23
C LEU A 225 -7.73 15.32 2.73
N LYS A 226 -7.12 16.02 1.78
CA LYS A 226 -5.80 15.70 1.26
C LYS A 226 -4.79 16.66 1.85
N LEU A 227 -3.74 16.08 2.41
CA LEU A 227 -2.68 16.81 3.08
C LEU A 227 -1.35 16.52 2.37
N TYR A 228 -0.52 17.55 2.26
CA TYR A 228 0.91 17.38 2.00
C TYR A 228 1.66 17.63 3.30
N ILE A 229 2.56 16.71 3.66
CA ILE A 229 3.27 16.75 4.93
C ILE A 229 4.77 16.63 4.69
N VAL A 230 5.55 17.48 5.34
CA VAL A 230 7.02 17.46 5.32
C VAL A 230 7.54 17.23 6.74
N ASN A 231 8.33 16.18 6.92
CA ASN A 231 9.12 15.98 8.14
C ASN A 231 10.47 16.71 7.99
N LYS A 232 10.70 17.75 8.80
CA LYS A 232 11.95 18.54 8.79
C LYS A 232 12.98 18.05 9.82
N THR A 233 12.66 16.97 10.54
CA THR A 233 13.50 16.40 11.59
C THR A 233 14.38 15.27 11.05
N ASP A 234 15.40 14.92 11.83
CA ASP A 234 16.29 13.79 11.56
C ASP A 234 15.78 12.45 12.12
N GLU A 235 14.54 12.43 12.63
CA GLU A 235 13.89 11.26 13.21
C GLU A 235 12.63 10.88 12.45
N THR A 236 12.26 9.59 12.47
CA THR A 236 10.98 9.15 11.90
C THR A 236 9.85 9.78 12.72
N MET A 237 9.02 10.57 12.07
CA MET A 237 7.93 11.32 12.68
C MET A 237 6.65 10.50 12.68
N ASN A 238 5.95 10.44 13.81
CA ASN A 238 4.54 10.05 13.88
C ASN A 238 3.68 11.29 14.06
N ILE A 239 2.55 11.29 13.38
CA ILE A 239 1.48 12.25 13.61
C ILE A 239 0.29 11.46 14.15
N SER A 240 -0.28 11.92 15.24
CA SER A 240 -1.55 11.42 15.74
C SER A 240 -2.55 12.56 15.70
N THR A 241 -3.75 12.26 15.20
CA THR A 241 -4.87 13.17 15.41
C THR A 241 -5.78 12.68 16.50
N GLY A 242 -6.06 13.57 17.44
CA GLY A 242 -6.90 13.31 18.59
C GLY A 242 -8.36 13.58 18.29
N GLU A 243 -8.99 14.38 19.15
CA GLU A 243 -10.38 14.77 18.95
C GLU A 243 -10.53 15.65 17.71
N ASN A 244 -11.49 15.30 16.87
CA ASN A 244 -11.82 15.99 15.63
C ASN A 244 -13.27 16.45 15.63
N TYR A 245 -13.50 17.64 15.07
CA TYR A 245 -14.78 18.32 15.03
C TYR A 245 -15.04 18.84 13.61
N ILE A 246 -16.29 18.68 13.16
CA ILE A 246 -16.79 19.25 11.91
C ILE A 246 -17.99 20.12 12.30
N ASP A 247 -17.98 21.38 11.90
CA ASP A 247 -18.97 22.41 12.26
C ASP A 247 -19.31 22.43 13.76
N GLY A 248 -18.26 22.32 14.59
CA GLY A 248 -18.35 22.31 16.06
C GLY A 248 -18.93 21.03 16.68
N LYS A 249 -19.25 20.00 15.88
CA LYS A 249 -19.68 18.69 16.39
C LYS A 249 -18.52 17.70 16.39
N LYS A 250 -18.34 17.01 17.51
CA LYS A 250 -17.34 15.95 17.62
C LYS A 250 -17.71 14.79 16.71
N ILE A 251 -16.82 14.45 15.77
CA ILE A 251 -16.99 13.31 14.87
C ILE A 251 -16.18 12.14 15.44
N LYS A 252 -16.79 10.96 15.51
CA LYS A 252 -16.08 9.75 15.95
C LYS A 252 -15.17 9.24 14.83
N ASN A 253 -14.06 8.62 15.24
CA ASN A 253 -12.94 8.10 14.44
C ASN A 253 -11.79 9.11 14.27
N PRO A 254 -10.69 8.93 15.03
CA PRO A 254 -9.49 9.71 14.80
C PRO A 254 -8.84 9.25 13.49
N PRO A 255 -8.37 10.18 12.65
CA PRO A 255 -7.44 9.86 11.59
C PRO A 255 -6.14 9.31 12.19
N TYR A 256 -5.71 8.14 11.71
CA TYR A 256 -4.35 7.67 11.91
C TYR A 256 -3.51 8.25 10.77
N PHE A 257 -2.44 8.96 11.10
CA PHE A 257 -1.45 9.38 10.12
C PHE A 257 -0.29 8.40 10.11
N PRO A 258 0.37 8.23 8.96
CA PRO A 258 1.50 7.35 8.86
C PRO A 258 2.75 7.93 9.51
N GLN A 259 3.74 7.05 9.60
CA GLN A 259 5.11 7.40 9.91
C GLN A 259 5.75 8.08 8.70
N ILE A 260 6.41 9.20 8.91
CA ILE A 260 7.09 9.97 7.86
C ILE A 260 8.58 9.91 8.14
N ARG A 261 9.34 9.37 7.20
CA ARG A 261 10.79 9.19 7.36
C ARG A 261 11.53 10.54 7.49
N PRO A 262 12.72 10.56 8.13
CA PRO A 262 13.50 11.77 8.35
C PRO A 262 13.72 12.55 7.05
N GLN A 263 13.54 13.87 7.08
CA GLN A 263 13.79 14.75 5.94
C GLN A 263 13.01 14.37 4.65
N LYS A 264 11.91 13.62 4.77
CA LYS A 264 11.05 13.20 3.63
C LYS A 264 9.69 13.89 3.71
N SER A 265 8.93 13.79 2.62
CA SER A 265 7.57 14.31 2.53
C SER A 265 6.60 13.25 2.03
N THR A 266 5.31 13.41 2.27
CA THR A 266 4.25 12.47 1.84
C THR A 266 2.96 13.21 1.51
N PHE A 267 2.08 12.56 0.73
CA PHE A 267 0.67 12.93 0.63
C PHE A 267 -0.17 11.99 1.47
N GLU A 268 -1.03 12.56 2.31
CA GLU A 268 -1.91 11.82 3.19
C GLU A 268 -3.36 12.18 2.99
N THR A 269 -4.25 11.26 3.33
CA THR A 269 -5.69 11.50 3.31
C THR A 269 -6.32 11.20 4.66
N ILE A 270 -6.98 12.21 5.24
CA ILE A 270 -7.93 12.00 6.33
C ILE A 270 -9.29 11.67 5.74
N ASN A 271 -9.90 10.58 6.18
CA ASN A 271 -11.25 10.22 5.75
C ASN A 271 -12.23 10.18 6.92
N TRP A 272 -13.41 10.76 6.71
CA TRP A 272 -14.58 10.52 7.55
C TRP A 272 -15.68 9.88 6.72
N LEU A 273 -16.41 8.95 7.34
CA LEU A 273 -17.62 8.41 6.73
C LEU A 273 -18.67 9.53 6.63
N VAL A 274 -19.21 9.71 5.44
CA VAL A 274 -20.32 10.64 5.15
C VAL A 274 -21.52 10.35 6.04
N SER A 275 -21.80 9.08 6.33
CA SER A 275 -22.86 8.69 7.26
C SER A 275 -22.62 9.22 8.68
N THR A 276 -21.39 9.14 9.20
CA THR A 276 -21.05 9.64 10.54
C THR A 276 -21.18 11.15 10.64
N ILE A 277 -20.88 11.89 9.56
CA ILE A 277 -21.11 13.33 9.48
C ILE A 277 -22.62 13.64 9.52
N LYS A 278 -23.41 12.94 8.70
CA LYS A 278 -24.87 13.10 8.63
C LYS A 278 -25.58 12.74 9.94
N ASP A 279 -25.10 11.72 10.65
CA ASP A 279 -25.63 11.32 11.96
C ASP A 279 -25.48 12.42 13.02
N GLN A 280 -24.55 13.36 12.84
CA GLN A 280 -24.41 14.56 13.68
C GLN A 280 -25.29 15.74 13.23
N GLY A 281 -26.08 15.55 12.17
CA GLY A 281 -26.96 16.59 11.59
C GLY A 281 -26.23 17.61 10.74
N ILE A 282 -25.05 17.26 10.20
CA ILE A 282 -24.24 18.13 9.33
C ILE A 282 -24.48 17.75 7.87
N ASP A 283 -24.57 18.74 6.99
CA ASP A 283 -24.54 18.52 5.53
C ASP A 283 -23.08 18.39 5.07
N PRO A 284 -22.63 17.21 4.63
CA PRO A 284 -21.24 17.01 4.21
C PRO A 284 -20.86 17.78 2.94
N SER A 285 -21.84 18.31 2.20
CA SER A 285 -21.62 19.15 1.01
C SER A 285 -21.44 20.64 1.33
N ASP A 286 -21.67 21.05 2.58
CA ASP A 286 -21.62 22.44 3.04
C ASP A 286 -20.91 22.53 4.40
N ILE A 287 -19.71 21.95 4.50
CA ILE A 287 -18.88 22.02 5.70
C ILE A 287 -18.18 23.36 5.76
N SER A 288 -18.39 24.10 6.85
CA SER A 288 -17.84 25.45 7.05
C SER A 288 -16.54 25.45 7.85
N ASN A 289 -16.38 24.48 8.74
CA ASN A 289 -15.24 24.39 9.64
C ASN A 289 -14.87 22.96 9.98
N ILE A 290 -13.57 22.68 9.95
CA ILE A 290 -12.97 21.46 10.48
C ILE A 290 -11.95 21.88 11.53
N SER A 291 -11.88 21.13 12.63
CA SER A 291 -10.78 21.24 13.58
C SER A 291 -10.37 19.87 14.11
N PHE A 292 -9.09 19.69 14.37
CA PHE A 292 -8.58 18.50 15.03
C PHE A 292 -7.31 18.79 15.80
N TYR A 293 -7.12 18.04 16.88
CA TYR A 293 -5.89 18.05 17.65
C TYR A 293 -4.80 17.27 16.90
N VAL A 294 -3.62 17.87 16.76
CA VAL A 294 -2.42 17.31 16.14
C VAL A 294 -1.37 17.10 17.21
N ASP A 295 -0.87 15.88 17.29
CA ASP A 295 0.19 15.48 18.20
C ASP A 295 1.35 14.84 17.41
N VAL A 296 2.52 15.46 17.45
CA VAL A 296 3.66 15.05 16.62
C VAL A 296 4.84 14.67 17.48
N TYR A 297 5.39 13.48 17.25
CA TYR A 297 6.42 12.88 18.10
C TYR A 297 7.31 11.93 17.32
N ALA A 298 8.49 11.64 17.86
CA ALA A 298 9.43 10.69 17.28
C ALA A 298 8.95 9.23 17.41
N SER A 299 9.25 8.40 16.41
CA SER A 299 8.84 7.00 16.41
C SER A 299 9.49 6.19 17.51
N GLY A 300 8.66 5.45 18.26
CA GLY A 300 9.09 4.73 19.46
C GLY A 300 9.08 5.57 20.75
N HIS A 301 8.82 6.88 20.66
CA HIS A 301 8.97 7.83 21.77
C HIS A 301 7.63 8.40 22.28
N LEU A 302 6.57 7.57 22.33
CA LEU A 302 5.21 7.98 22.72
C LEU A 302 5.10 8.57 24.15
N ASN A 303 6.04 8.24 25.03
CA ASN A 303 6.01 8.69 26.43
C ASN A 303 7.04 9.81 26.71
N ASP A 304 7.80 10.23 25.71
CA ASP A 304 8.85 11.25 25.87
C ASP A 304 8.28 12.65 25.60
N GLU A 305 9.15 13.64 25.44
CA GLU A 305 8.74 14.96 24.98
C GLU A 305 8.36 14.88 23.50
N HIS A 306 7.17 15.40 23.16
CA HIS A 306 6.67 15.43 21.79
C HIS A 306 7.15 16.72 21.11
N PHE A 307 7.37 16.66 19.80
CA PHE A 307 7.83 17.82 19.02
C PHE A 307 6.89 19.01 19.16
N PHE A 308 5.59 18.79 18.98
CA PHE A 308 4.57 19.78 19.32
C PHE A 308 3.17 19.16 19.44
N LYS A 309 2.27 19.93 20.05
CA LYS A 309 0.87 19.58 20.34
C LYS A 309 0.01 20.80 20.13
N GLU A 310 -0.92 20.75 19.18
CA GLU A 310 -1.83 21.88 18.93
C GLU A 310 -3.17 21.46 18.33
N THR A 311 -4.20 22.28 18.53
CA THR A 311 -5.46 22.12 17.82
C THR A 311 -5.48 23.09 16.66
N ILE A 312 -5.65 22.57 15.44
CA ILE A 312 -5.83 23.39 14.24
C ILE A 312 -7.31 23.50 13.90
N SER A 313 -7.70 24.62 13.31
CA SER A 313 -9.05 24.88 12.81
C SER A 313 -8.99 25.67 11.51
N PHE A 314 -9.77 25.23 10.52
CA PHE A 314 -9.72 25.78 9.16
C PHE A 314 -11.05 25.56 8.43
N THR A 315 -11.18 26.21 7.27
CA THR A 315 -12.29 26.00 6.34
C THR A 315 -11.77 25.15 5.17
N PRO A 316 -12.38 23.99 4.88
CA PRO A 316 -11.87 23.03 3.90
C PRO A 316 -12.22 23.35 2.45
#